data_AF-A0A7S3KFW2-F1
#
_entry.id   AF-A0A7S3KFW2-F1
#
_cell.length_a   1.000
_cell.length_b   1.000
_cell.length_c   1.000
_cell.angle_alpha   90.00
_cell.angle_beta   90.00
_cell.angle_gamma   90.00
#
_symmetry.space_group_name_H-M   'P 1'
#
loop_
_entity.id
_entity.type
_entity.pdbx_description
1 polymer ?
#
loop_
_entity_poly.entity_id
_entity_poly.type
_entity_poly.pdbx_seq_one_letter_code
_entity_poly.pdbx_strand_id
1 'polypeptide(L)'
;MNRGFASGFINPMLVIGAVLGALACFVRPDYNLPLYMFIYIMRKNPQICEGGEKLKILILMFVTLVVDIIWLLYWAPFYRSDKMRDWEYGIHMFTIVIVIIEVIYKLIMMVILAFVDLDQIKDVNKNLLGRNQTRSDSRR
;
A
#
# COMPACT_ATOMS: atom_id res chain seq x y z
N MET A 1 20.17 5.15 7.33
CA MET A 1 19.29 4.31 8.18
C MET A 1 19.36 2.87 7.68
N ASN A 2 19.53 1.89 8.57
CA ASN A 2 19.89 0.50 8.20
C ASN A 2 18.83 -0.13 7.25
N ARG A 3 19.21 -0.42 6.01
CA ARG A 3 18.32 -0.96 4.96
C ARG A 3 17.65 -2.28 5.36
N GLY A 4 18.29 -3.06 6.25
CA GLY A 4 17.73 -4.30 6.81
C GLY A 4 16.63 -4.08 7.86
N PHE A 5 16.57 -2.90 8.49
CA PHE A 5 15.56 -2.62 9.50
C PHE A 5 14.22 -2.30 8.83
N ALA A 6 14.20 -1.41 7.83
CA ALA A 6 12.97 -1.07 7.11
C ALA A 6 12.40 -2.25 6.30
N SER A 7 13.25 -3.14 5.76
CA SER A 7 12.77 -4.34 5.05
C SER A 7 12.13 -5.38 5.98
N GLY A 8 12.61 -5.50 7.21
CA GLY A 8 12.07 -6.42 8.22
C GLY A 8 10.65 -6.09 8.67
N PHE A 9 10.28 -4.80 8.72
CA PHE A 9 8.95 -4.37 9.16
C PHE A 9 7.90 -4.34 8.05
N ILE A 10 8.30 -4.18 6.78
CA ILE A 10 7.30 -4.02 5.71
C ILE A 10 6.65 -5.35 5.32
N ASN A 11 7.37 -6.47 5.42
CA ASN A 11 6.79 -7.80 5.15
C ASN A 11 5.63 -8.17 6.10
N PRO A 12 5.78 -8.09 7.44
CA PRO A 12 4.66 -8.35 8.35
C PRO A 12 3.52 -7.34 8.14
N MET A 13 3.84 -6.08 7.79
CA MET A 13 2.80 -5.12 7.45
C MET A 13 1.98 -5.52 6.20
N LEU A 14 2.62 -6.06 5.16
CA LEU A 14 1.87 -6.55 4.00
C LEU A 14 0.98 -7.76 4.36
N VAL A 15 1.44 -8.64 5.25
CA VAL A 15 0.64 -9.77 5.74
C VAL A 15 -0.55 -9.30 6.56
N ILE A 16 -0.35 -8.33 7.45
CA ILE A 16 -1.46 -7.72 8.22
C ILE A 16 -2.48 -7.08 7.28
N GLY A 17 -2.02 -6.38 6.24
CA GLY A 17 -2.88 -5.82 5.19
C GLY A 17 -3.68 -6.91 4.45
N ALA A 18 -3.05 -8.03 4.13
CA ALA A 18 -3.73 -9.16 3.48
C ALA A 18 -4.81 -9.80 4.39
N VAL A 19 -4.55 -9.91 5.69
CA VAL A 19 -5.53 -10.39 6.66
C VAL A 19 -6.70 -9.41 6.81
N LEU A 20 -6.42 -8.11 6.88
CA LEU A 20 -7.47 -7.08 6.91
C LEU A 20 -8.33 -7.11 5.64
N GLY A 21 -7.71 -7.26 4.47
CA GLY A 21 -8.43 -7.44 3.20
C GLY A 21 -9.28 -8.72 3.19
N ALA A 22 -8.79 -9.83 3.76
CA ALA A 22 -9.59 -11.05 3.89
C ALA A 22 -10.83 -10.85 4.78
N LEU A 23 -10.70 -10.07 5.84
CA LEU A 23 -11.82 -9.71 6.73
C LEU A 23 -12.78 -8.70 6.08
N ALA A 24 -12.32 -7.89 5.14
CA ALA A 24 -13.19 -6.99 4.37
C ALA A 24 -14.02 -7.75 3.30
N CYS A 25 -13.55 -8.91 2.83
CA CYS A 25 -14.22 -9.72 1.81
C CYS A 25 -15.62 -10.26 2.18
N PHE A 26 -16.03 -10.22 3.44
CA PHE A 26 -17.31 -10.84 3.87
C PHE A 26 -18.55 -10.22 3.22
N VAL A 27 -18.52 -8.92 2.91
CA VAL A 27 -19.66 -8.21 2.31
C VAL A 27 -19.26 -7.42 1.06
N ARG A 28 -17.97 -7.40 0.73
CA ARG A 28 -17.40 -6.60 -0.34
C ARG A 28 -16.52 -7.46 -1.25
N PRO A 29 -16.62 -7.33 -2.58
CA PRO A 29 -15.60 -7.86 -3.47
C PRO A 29 -14.32 -7.03 -3.27
N ASP A 30 -13.38 -7.57 -2.51
CA ASP A 30 -12.19 -6.84 -2.10
C ASP A 30 -11.00 -7.12 -3.03
N TYR A 31 -10.43 -6.06 -3.60
CA TYR A 31 -9.25 -6.12 -4.47
C TYR A 31 -7.93 -5.92 -3.71
N ASN A 32 -8.00 -5.64 -2.41
CA ASN A 32 -6.87 -5.27 -1.58
C ASN A 32 -6.08 -6.51 -1.14
N LEU A 33 -6.77 -7.64 -0.94
CA LEU A 33 -6.10 -8.92 -0.70
C LEU A 33 -5.17 -9.35 -1.87
N PRO A 34 -5.63 -9.45 -3.12
CA PRO A 34 -4.74 -9.76 -4.24
C PRO A 34 -3.69 -8.67 -4.45
N LEU A 35 -3.99 -7.40 -4.15
CA LEU A 35 -3.02 -6.30 -4.20
C LEU A 35 -1.87 -6.51 -3.20
N TYR A 36 -2.16 -6.74 -1.92
CA TYR A 36 -1.14 -6.94 -0.90
C TYR A 36 -0.31 -8.20 -1.16
N MET A 37 -0.94 -9.27 -1.64
CA MET A 37 -0.25 -10.49 -2.03
C MET A 37 0.66 -10.27 -3.23
N PHE A 38 0.21 -9.51 -4.23
CA PHE A 38 1.02 -9.13 -5.39
C PHE A 38 2.24 -8.31 -4.99
N ILE A 39 2.06 -7.29 -4.15
CA ILE A 39 3.16 -6.44 -3.63
C ILE A 39 4.15 -7.29 -2.82
N TYR A 40 3.66 -8.24 -2.02
CA TYR A 40 4.51 -9.15 -1.25
C TYR A 40 5.37 -10.04 -2.15
N ILE A 41 4.78 -10.64 -3.19
CA ILE A 41 5.51 -11.51 -4.15
C ILE A 41 6.54 -10.71 -4.95
N MET A 42 6.16 -9.52 -5.43
CA MET A 42 7.06 -8.60 -6.14
C MET A 42 8.27 -8.27 -5.29
N ARG A 43 8.06 -7.91 -4.03
CA ARG A 43 9.12 -7.51 -3.10
C ARG A 43 10.07 -8.65 -2.74
N LYS A 44 9.60 -9.90 -2.74
CA LYS A 44 10.43 -11.09 -2.52
C LYS A 44 11.37 -11.38 -3.70
N ASN A 45 11.06 -10.88 -4.89
CA ASN A 45 11.80 -11.11 -6.12
C ASN A 45 12.39 -9.78 -6.66
N PRO A 46 13.46 -9.24 -6.04
CA PRO A 46 13.99 -7.91 -6.35
C PRO A 46 14.49 -7.75 -7.80
N GLN A 47 14.82 -8.85 -8.49
CA GLN A 47 15.17 -8.85 -9.92
C GLN A 47 14.01 -8.50 -10.87
N ILE A 48 12.76 -8.49 -10.39
CA ILE A 48 11.60 -8.02 -11.16
C ILE A 48 11.47 -6.49 -11.05
N CYS A 49 11.88 -5.92 -9.92
CA CYS A 49 11.63 -4.52 -9.55
C CYS A 49 12.76 -3.55 -9.95
N GLU A 50 13.24 -3.60 -11.19
CA GLU A 50 14.13 -2.55 -11.73
C GLU A 50 13.30 -1.38 -12.32
N GLY A 51 13.65 -0.15 -11.92
CA GLY A 51 13.30 1.09 -12.64
C GLY A 51 11.81 1.40 -12.86
N GLY A 52 11.19 2.16 -11.95
CA GLY A 52 9.88 2.80 -12.17
C GLY A 52 8.65 1.99 -11.74
N GLU A 53 8.79 0.70 -11.44
CA GLU A 53 7.67 -0.13 -10.99
C GLU A 53 7.12 0.25 -9.60
N LYS A 54 7.96 0.84 -8.75
CA LYS A 54 7.55 1.30 -7.42
C LYS A 54 6.49 2.40 -7.47
N LEU A 55 6.61 3.30 -8.45
CA LEU A 55 5.60 4.33 -8.70
C LEU A 55 4.28 3.68 -9.17
N LYS A 56 4.35 2.63 -10.00
CA LYS A 56 3.15 1.88 -10.40
C LYS A 56 2.48 1.21 -9.19
N ILE A 57 3.25 0.67 -8.24
CA ILE A 57 2.71 0.12 -6.99
C ILE A 57 2.02 1.22 -6.16
N LEU A 58 2.66 2.38 -5.98
CA LEU A 58 2.08 3.53 -5.26
C LEU A 58 0.80 4.03 -5.92
N ILE A 59 0.78 4.14 -7.26
CA ILE A 59 -0.41 4.50 -8.03
C ILE A 59 -1.51 3.45 -7.86
N LEU A 60 -1.16 2.16 -7.93
CA LEU A 60 -2.13 1.07 -7.76
C LEU A 60 -2.74 1.07 -6.35
N MET A 61 -1.92 1.28 -5.31
CA MET A 61 -2.38 1.47 -3.94
C MET A 61 -3.32 2.67 -3.83
N PHE A 62 -2.97 3.80 -4.45
CA PHE A 62 -3.82 4.99 -4.47
C PHE A 62 -5.17 4.75 -5.16
N VAL A 63 -5.18 4.06 -6.30
CA VAL A 63 -6.42 3.71 -7.01
C VAL A 63 -7.32 2.86 -6.11
N THR A 64 -6.77 1.85 -5.45
CA THR A 64 -7.57 1.03 -4.53
C THR A 64 -8.09 1.80 -3.31
N LEU A 65 -7.32 2.77 -2.79
CA LEU A 65 -7.77 3.68 -1.73
C LEU A 65 -9.00 4.48 -2.18
N VAL A 66 -9.00 5.00 -3.41
CA VAL A 66 -10.15 5.73 -3.96
C VAL A 66 -11.37 4.82 -4.08
N VAL A 67 -11.18 3.58 -4.53
CA VAL A 67 -12.27 2.58 -4.61
C VAL A 67 -12.84 2.27 -3.22
N ASP A 68 -12.00 2.20 -2.18
CA ASP A 68 -12.46 2.03 -0.79
C ASP A 68 -13.30 3.22 -0.32
N ILE A 69 -12.86 4.45 -0.60
CA ILE A 69 -13.59 5.67 -0.24
C ILE A 69 -14.94 5.72 -0.97
N ILE A 70 -14.99 5.43 -2.27
CA ILE A 70 -16.24 5.40 -3.04
C ILE A 70 -17.21 4.37 -2.46
N TRP A 71 -16.71 3.17 -2.12
CA TRP A 71 -17.53 2.13 -1.51
C TRP A 71 -18.11 2.59 -0.17
N LEU A 72 -17.29 3.23 0.67
CA LEU A 72 -17.70 3.73 1.98
C LEU A 72 -18.75 4.85 1.87
N LEU A 73 -18.60 5.75 0.89
CA LEU A 73 -19.59 6.80 0.60
C LEU A 73 -20.89 6.24 0.02
N TYR A 74 -20.82 5.21 -0.83
CA TYR A 74 -22.00 4.55 -1.40
C TYR A 74 -22.87 3.90 -0.31
N TRP A 75 -22.25 3.29 0.70
CA TRP A 75 -22.98 2.63 1.80
C TRP A 75 -23.39 3.58 2.93
N ALA A 76 -22.81 4.78 3.03
CA ALA A 76 -23.13 5.78 4.04
C ALA A 76 -24.65 6.02 4.28
N PRO A 77 -25.51 6.19 3.26
CA PRO A 77 -26.95 6.36 3.47
C PRO A 77 -27.66 5.13 4.06
N PHE A 78 -27.07 3.95 3.96
CA PHE A 78 -27.63 2.70 4.45
C PHE A 78 -27.16 2.34 5.87
N TYR A 79 -26.25 3.11 6.48
CA TYR A 79 -25.71 2.84 7.83
C TYR A 79 -26.78 2.84 8.94
N ARG A 80 -27.93 3.47 8.69
CA ARG A 80 -29.08 3.55 9.62
C ARG A 80 -30.40 3.13 8.97
N SER A 81 -30.34 2.35 7.89
CA SER A 81 -31.55 1.92 7.19
C SER A 81 -32.23 0.78 7.95
N ASP A 82 -33.44 1.00 8.45
CA ASP A 82 -34.31 -0.01 9.09
C ASP A 82 -34.77 -1.14 8.13
N LYS A 83 -34.32 -1.12 6.86
CA LYS A 83 -34.70 -2.08 5.83
C LYS A 83 -33.84 -3.35 5.81
N MET A 84 -32.83 -3.48 6.66
CA MET A 84 -31.94 -4.65 6.71
C MET A 84 -32.30 -5.58 7.87
N ARG A 85 -32.16 -6.89 7.65
CA ARG A 85 -32.33 -7.89 8.73
C ARG A 85 -31.18 -7.72 9.73
N ASP A 86 -31.45 -7.91 11.02
CA ASP A 86 -30.48 -7.67 12.11
C ASP A 86 -29.12 -8.36 11.92
N TRP A 87 -29.11 -9.56 11.35
CA TRP A 87 -27.87 -10.31 11.09
C TRP A 87 -27.06 -9.73 9.91
N GLU A 88 -27.73 -9.24 8.86
CA GLU A 88 -27.09 -8.59 7.70
C GLU A 88 -26.48 -7.25 8.14
N TYR A 89 -27.20 -6.52 8.98
CA TYR A 89 -26.74 -5.27 9.58
C TYR A 89 -25.45 -5.47 10.39
N GLY A 90 -25.38 -6.52 11.21
CA GLY A 90 -24.21 -6.84 12.01
C GLY A 90 -22.95 -7.09 11.18
N ILE A 91 -23.07 -7.91 10.12
CA ILE A 91 -21.93 -8.19 9.23
C ILE A 91 -21.55 -6.93 8.44
N HIS A 92 -22.53 -6.14 7.98
CA HIS A 92 -22.25 -4.88 7.29
C HIS A 92 -21.50 -3.87 8.16
N MET A 93 -21.95 -3.66 9.40
CA MET A 93 -21.30 -2.74 10.33
C MET A 93 -19.90 -3.22 10.71
N PHE A 94 -19.70 -4.54 10.86
CA PHE A 94 -18.37 -5.13 11.02
C PHE A 94 -17.46 -4.82 9.82
N THR A 95 -17.94 -5.06 8.59
CA THR A 95 -17.17 -4.77 7.37
C THR A 95 -16.86 -3.28 7.24
N ILE A 96 -17.78 -2.38 7.57
CA ILE A 96 -17.54 -0.92 7.56
C ILE A 96 -16.38 -0.55 8.50
N VAL A 97 -16.35 -1.09 9.72
CA VAL A 97 -15.27 -0.85 10.68
C VAL A 97 -13.93 -1.37 10.13
N ILE A 98 -13.91 -2.58 9.57
CA ILE A 98 -12.69 -3.14 8.96
C ILE A 98 -12.19 -2.27 7.80
N VAL A 99 -13.08 -1.80 6.92
CA VAL A 99 -12.70 -0.93 5.79
C VAL A 99 -12.15 0.41 6.28
N ILE A 100 -12.70 1.01 7.34
CA ILE A 100 -12.14 2.24 7.93
C ILE A 100 -10.72 2.00 8.43
N ILE A 101 -10.50 0.89 9.15
CA ILE A 101 -9.17 0.51 9.62
C ILE A 101 -8.22 0.31 8.43
N GLU A 102 -8.71 -0.33 7.37
CA GLU A 102 -7.92 -0.60 6.17
C GLU A 102 -7.52 0.68 5.42
N VAL A 103 -8.43 1.66 5.31
CA VAL A 103 -8.13 2.97 4.71
C VAL A 103 -7.01 3.67 5.49
N ILE A 104 -7.11 3.71 6.82
CA ILE A 104 -6.05 4.28 7.68
C ILE A 104 -4.74 3.50 7.49
N TYR A 105 -4.81 2.18 7.47
CA TYR A 105 -3.65 1.31 7.29
C TYR A 105 -2.94 1.54 5.95
N LYS A 106 -3.71 1.67 4.86
CA LYS A 106 -3.19 2.01 3.53
C LYS A 106 -2.47 3.34 3.51
N LEU A 107 -3.04 4.36 4.15
CA LEU A 107 -2.39 5.68 4.23
C LEU A 107 -1.03 5.59 4.93
N ILE A 108 -0.95 4.89 6.06
CA ILE A 108 0.31 4.67 6.78
C ILE A 108 1.32 3.94 5.88
N MET A 109 0.90 2.88 5.20
CA MET A 109 1.76 2.10 4.30
C MET A 109 2.26 2.93 3.11
N MET A 110 1.41 3.74 2.49
CA MET A 110 1.80 4.64 1.41
C MET A 110 2.83 5.65 1.86
N VAL A 111 2.67 6.24 3.05
CA VAL A 111 3.62 7.20 3.61
C VAL A 111 4.98 6.53 3.86
N ILE A 112 5.01 5.34 4.48
CA ILE A 112 6.24 4.59 4.72
C ILE A 112 6.94 4.25 3.40
N LEU A 113 6.21 3.75 2.40
CA LEU A 113 6.77 3.40 1.09
C LEU A 113 7.32 4.64 0.37
N ALA A 114 6.58 5.75 0.38
CA ALA A 114 7.00 7.00 -0.26
C ALA A 114 8.29 7.55 0.38
N PHE A 115 8.41 7.56 1.71
CA PHE A 115 9.64 8.01 2.36
C PHE A 115 10.84 7.10 2.06
N VAL A 116 10.64 5.78 2.07
CA VAL A 116 11.69 4.82 1.71
C VAL A 116 12.17 5.05 0.27
N ASP A 117 11.27 5.36 -0.67
CA ASP A 117 11.63 5.58 -2.06
C ASP A 117 12.28 6.94 -2.33
N LEU A 118 11.86 8.01 -1.63
CA LEU A 118 12.50 9.33 -1.72
C LEU A 118 13.97 9.27 -1.29
N ASP A 119 14.28 8.51 -0.23
CA ASP A 119 15.65 8.30 0.22
C ASP A 119 16.50 7.58 -0.83
N GLN A 120 15.92 6.61 -1.56
CA GLN A 120 16.64 5.91 -2.63
C GLN A 120 16.97 6.82 -3.81
N ILE A 121 16.03 7.67 -4.22
CA ILE A 121 16.24 8.61 -5.33
C ILE A 121 17.35 9.61 -4.97
N LYS A 122 17.36 10.12 -3.73
CA LYS A 122 18.41 11.01 -3.24
C LYS A 122 19.79 10.33 -3.23
N ASP A 123 19.88 9.10 -2.75
CA ASP A 123 21.12 8.33 -2.72
C ASP A 123 21.68 8.08 -4.12
N VAL A 124 20.83 7.67 -5.07
CA VAL A 124 21.24 7.43 -6.47
C VAL A 124 21.73 8.72 -7.12
N ASN A 125 21.00 9.82 -6.96
CA ASN A 125 21.37 11.09 -7.56
C ASN A 125 22.70 11.62 -7.02
N LYS A 126 22.94 11.49 -5.70
CA LYS A 126 24.21 11.83 -5.07
C LYS A 126 25.39 11.00 -5.62
N ASN A 127 25.19 9.70 -5.81
CA ASN A 127 26.21 8.80 -6.38
C ASN A 127 26.52 9.12 -7.86
N LEU A 128 25.51 9.50 -8.65
CA LEU A 128 25.68 9.90 -10.04
C LEU A 128 26.46 11.21 -10.16
N LEU A 129 26.14 12.20 -9.31
CA LEU A 129 26.88 13.46 -9.24
C LEU A 129 28.35 13.22 -8.84
N GLY A 130 28.60 12.38 -7.84
CA GLY A 130 29.96 12.01 -7.43
C GLY A 130 30.76 11.35 -8.55
N ARG A 131 30.17 10.38 -9.28
CA ARG A 131 30.85 9.73 -10.42
C ARG A 131 31.17 10.70 -11.55
N ASN A 132 30.24 11.60 -11.87
CA ASN A 132 30.44 12.58 -12.94
C ASN A 132 31.61 13.52 -12.63
N GLN A 133 31.78 13.88 -11.36
CA GLN A 133 32.87 14.75 -10.90
C GLN A 133 34.24 14.05 -10.94
N THR A 134 34.34 12.79 -10.49
CA THR A 134 35.58 12.01 -10.65
C THR A 134 35.97 11.81 -12.13
N ARG A 135 35.00 11.74 -13.04
CA ARG A 135 35.23 11.53 -14.48
C ARG A 135 35.61 12.82 -15.23
N SER A 136 35.35 13.99 -14.64
CA SER A 136 35.86 15.27 -15.16
C SER A 136 37.27 15.55 -14.67
N ASP A 137 37.60 15.18 -13.43
CA ASP A 137 38.94 15.39 -12.86
C ASP A 137 39.99 14.47 -13.50
N SER A 138 39.60 13.26 -13.91
CA SER A 138 40.51 12.34 -14.63
C SER A 138 40.80 12.73 -16.09
N ARG A 139 40.19 13.80 -16.61
CA ARG A 139 40.37 14.28 -17.98
C ARG A 139 41.17 15.58 -18.09
N ARG A 140 41.58 16.16 -16.95
CA ARG A 140 42.51 17.29 -16.87
C ARG A 140 43.90 16.77 -16.51
#